data_AF-A0A087LB46-F1
#
_entry.id   AF-A0A087LB46-F1
#
_cell.length_a   1.000
_cell.length_b   1.000
_cell.length_c   1.000
_cell.angle_alpha   90.00
_cell.angle_beta   90.00
_cell.angle_gamma   90.00
#
_symmetry.space_group_name_H-M   'P 1'
#
loop_
_entity.id
_entity.type
_entity.pdbx_description
1 polymer ?
#
loop_
_entity_poly.entity_id
_entity_poly.type
_entity_poly.pdbx_seq_one_letter_code
_entity_poly.pdbx_strand_id
1 'polypeptide(L)' 'MMPIIGQQALLSIIIHLVFMAVTWWTLQAVRLEVLLKPNRVVQGRLLYILLTIAIGSTVANFFLDYWAWSTDLPYLFRD' A
#
# COMPACT_ATOMS: atom_id res chain seq x y z
N MET A 1 24.52 -16.24 -3.01
CA MET A 1 23.23 -15.94 -3.70
C MET A 1 22.25 -15.53 -2.62
N MET A 2 21.62 -14.36 -2.70
CA MET A 2 20.57 -14.01 -1.72
C MET A 2 19.37 -14.95 -1.96
N PRO A 3 18.76 -15.52 -0.91
CA PRO A 3 17.56 -16.34 -1.08
C PRO A 3 16.45 -15.50 -1.74
N ILE A 4 15.74 -16.08 -2.72
CA ILE A 4 14.61 -15.43 -3.42
C ILE A 4 13.58 -14.88 -2.41
N ILE A 5 13.33 -15.64 -1.35
CA ILE A 5 12.43 -15.26 -0.24
C ILE A 5 12.89 -13.94 0.42
N GLY A 6 14.19 -13.76 0.61
CA GLY A 6 14.75 -12.54 1.21
C GLY A 6 14.62 -11.32 0.30
N GLN A 7 14.83 -11.50 -1.01
CA GLN A 7 14.63 -10.43 -2.00
C GLN A 7 13.17 -10.01 -2.10
N GLN A 8 12.24 -10.98 -2.12
CA GLN A 8 10.80 -10.71 -2.12
C GLN A 8 10.38 -9.98 -0.84
N ALA A 9 10.83 -10.41 0.34
CA ALA A 9 10.52 -9.73 1.59
C ALA A 9 11.02 -8.28 1.60
N LEU A 10 12.24 -8.02 1.14
CA LEU A 10 12.79 -6.67 1.04
C LEU A 10 11.98 -5.79 0.08
N LEU A 11 11.66 -6.31 -1.12
CA LEU A 11 10.85 -5.60 -2.10
C LEU A 11 9.47 -5.28 -1.53
N SER A 12 8.82 -6.25 -0.88
CA SER A 12 7.51 -6.06 -0.25
C SER A 12 7.53 -4.97 0.80
N ILE A 13 8.53 -4.95 1.69
CA ILE A 13 8.66 -3.90 2.72
C ILE A 13 8.80 -2.52 2.07
N ILE A 14 9.69 -2.38 1.09
CA ILE A 14 9.95 -1.10 0.42
C ILE A 14 8.68 -0.60 -0.29
N ILE A 15 8.03 -1.46 -1.07
CA ILE A 15 6.80 -1.13 -1.80
C ILE A 15 5.71 -0.68 -0.82
N HIS A 16 5.49 -1.42 0.27
CA HIS A 16 4.51 -1.04 1.28
C HIS A 16 4.83 0.33 1.90
N LEU A 17 6.08 0.59 2.30
CA LEU A 17 6.45 1.87 2.90
C LEU A 17 6.23 3.05 1.94
N VAL A 18 6.59 2.88 0.66
CA VAL A 18 6.37 3.91 -0.37
C VAL A 18 4.88 4.19 -0.52
N PHE A 19 4.04 3.16 -0.69
CA PHE A 19 2.61 3.36 -0.86
C PHE A 19 1.93 3.87 0.42
N MET A 20 2.41 3.53 1.61
CA MET A 20 1.93 4.13 2.85
C MET A 20 2.22 5.63 2.90
N ALA A 21 3.43 6.04 2.53
CA ALA A 21 3.80 7.46 2.49
C ALA A 21 2.97 8.24 1.44
N VAL A 22 2.81 7.69 0.25
CA VAL A 22 1.99 8.28 -0.82
C VAL A 22 0.52 8.36 -0.42
N THR A 23 -0.03 7.29 0.18
CA THR A 23 -1.42 7.26 0.64
C THR A 23 -1.65 8.27 1.75
N TRP A 24 -0.74 8.34 2.73
CA TRP A 24 -0.81 9.33 3.80
C TRP A 24 -0.83 10.74 3.21
N TRP A 25 0.12 11.06 2.33
CA TRP A 25 0.20 12.36 1.67
C TRP A 25 -1.07 12.71 0.88
N THR A 26 -1.61 11.74 0.14
CA THR A 26 -2.83 11.92 -0.65
C THR A 26 -4.06 12.14 0.24
N LEU A 27 -4.18 11.39 1.34
CA LEU A 27 -5.29 11.54 2.27
C LEU A 27 -5.30 12.94 2.91
N GLN A 28 -4.15 13.57 3.15
CA GLN A 28 -4.10 14.94 3.69
C GLN A 28 -4.82 15.96 2.78
N ALA A 29 -4.89 15.72 1.47
CA ALA A 29 -5.64 16.57 0.55
C ALA A 29 -7.17 16.37 0.63
N VAL A 30 -7.62 15.25 1.22
CA VAL A 30 -9.04 14.93 1.39
C VAL A 30 -9.56 15.59 2.67
N ARG A 31 -10.63 16.37 2.57
CA ARG A 31 -11.28 17.02 3.73
C ARG A 31 -12.17 16.04 4.51
N LEU A 32 -11.57 15.00 5.11
CA LEU A 32 -12.31 14.01 5.92
C LEU A 32 -13.01 14.64 7.13
N GLU A 33 -12.53 15.79 7.59
CA GLU A 33 -13.16 16.57 8.66
C GLU A 33 -14.59 17.00 8.36
N VAL A 34 -14.96 17.16 7.09
CA VAL A 34 -16.34 17.49 6.67
C VAL A 34 -17.28 16.30 6.82
N LEU A 35 -16.75 15.08 6.68
CA LEU A 35 -17.51 13.84 6.88
C LEU A 35 -17.70 13.51 8.37
N LEU A 36 -16.82 14.02 9.23
CA LEU A 36 -16.79 13.71 10.65
C LEU A 36 -17.67 14.69 11.44
N LYS A 37 -18.30 14.20 12.51
CA LYS A 37 -19.07 15.06 13.42
C LYS A 37 -18.14 16.06 14.13
N PRO A 38 -18.60 17.29 14.41
CA PRO A 38 -17.84 18.26 15.18
C PRO A 38 -17.37 17.68 16.52
N ASN A 39 -16.20 18.12 16.99
CA ASN A 39 -15.60 17.72 18.27
C ASN A 39 -15.11 16.25 18.37
N ARG A 40 -14.83 15.58 17.22
CA ARG A 40 -14.31 14.21 17.17
C ARG A 40 -12.88 14.11 16.60
N VAL A 41 -11.98 14.97 17.05
CA VAL A 41 -10.60 15.10 16.54
C VAL A 41 -9.81 13.78 16.63
N VAL A 42 -9.92 13.05 17.75
CA VAL A 42 -9.22 11.77 17.95
C VAL A 42 -9.70 10.70 16.98
N GLN A 43 -11.02 10.59 16.79
CA GLN A 43 -11.61 9.62 15.87
C GLN A 43 -11.23 9.92 14.42
N GLY A 44 -11.18 11.20 14.04
CA GLY A 44 -10.70 11.61 12.73
C GLY A 44 -9.26 11.22 12.49
N ARG A 45 -8.36 11.48 13.45
CA ARG A 45 -6.96 11.09 13.32
C ARG A 45 -6.78 9.57 13.22
N LEU A 46 -7.53 8.80 14.01
CA LEU A 46 -7.52 7.35 13.92
C LEU A 46 -8.02 6.87 12.54
N LEU A 47 -9.08 7.48 12.01
CA LEU A 47 -9.60 7.18 10.68
C LEU A 47 -8.54 7.42 9.60
N TYR A 48 -7.78 8.52 9.66
CA TYR A 48 -6.66 8.77 8.73
C TYR A 48 -5.62 7.64 8.73
N ILE A 49 -5.23 7.18 9.93
CA ILE A 49 -4.25 6.10 10.07
C ILE A 49 -4.83 4.79 9.50
N LEU A 50 -6.07 4.46 9.84
CA LEU A 50 -6.73 3.24 9.36
C LEU A 50 -6.90 3.26 7.83
N LEU A 51 -7.31 4.39 7.26
CA LEU A 51 -7.43 4.56 5.81
C LEU A 51 -6.07 4.47 5.13
N THR A 52 -5.02 5.03 5.73
CA THR A 52 -3.65 4.91 5.20
C THR A 52 -3.22 3.46 5.13
N ILE A 53 -3.43 2.70 6.21
CA ILE A 53 -3.07 1.28 6.25
C ILE A 53 -3.90 0.48 5.25
N ALA A 54 -5.22 0.69 5.23
CA ALA A 54 -6.12 -0.06 4.35
C ALA A 54 -5.82 0.21 2.86
N ILE A 55 -5.75 1.48 2.46
CA ILE A 55 -5.51 1.85 1.06
C ILE A 55 -4.07 1.55 0.68
N GLY A 56 -3.10 1.94 1.52
CA GLY A 56 -1.68 1.76 1.25
C GLY A 56 -1.29 0.29 1.10
N SER A 57 -1.79 -0.60 1.96
CA SER A 57 -1.57 -2.05 1.80
C SER A 57 -2.25 -2.62 0.57
N THR A 58 -3.48 -2.19 0.27
CA THR A 58 -4.21 -2.67 -0.92
C THR A 58 -3.48 -2.31 -2.21
N VAL A 59 -3.05 -1.06 -2.33
CA VAL A 59 -2.30 -0.60 -3.52
C VAL A 59 -0.92 -1.26 -3.58
N ALA A 60 -0.22 -1.39 -2.45
CA ALA A 60 1.07 -2.09 -2.40
C ALA A 60 0.96 -3.55 -2.87
N ASN A 61 -0.03 -4.30 -2.35
CA ASN A 61 -0.28 -5.69 -2.77
C ASN A 61 -0.63 -5.78 -4.25
N PHE A 62 -1.51 -4.89 -4.75
CA PHE A 62 -1.81 -4.83 -6.17
C PHE A 62 -0.54 -4.67 -7.03
N PHE A 63 0.38 -3.79 -6.64
CA PHE A 63 1.65 -3.60 -7.35
C PHE A 63 2.56 -4.82 -7.27
N LEU A 64 2.65 -5.49 -6.12
CA LEU A 64 3.47 -6.69 -5.95
C LEU A 64 2.91 -7.88 -6.73
N ASP A 65 1.59 -8.08 -6.71
CA ASP A 65 0.91 -9.13 -7.45
C ASP A 65 1.09 -8.91 -8.95
N TYR A 66 0.89 -7.67 -9.42
CA TYR A 66 1.12 -7.32 -10.81
C TYR A 66 2.57 -7.56 -11.25
N TRP A 67 3.53 -7.20 -10.38
CA TRP A 67 4.95 -7.47 -10.63
C TRP A 67 5.24 -8.98 -10.72
N ALA A 68 4.69 -9.77 -9.80
CA ALA A 68 4.84 -11.22 -9.81
C ALA A 68 4.26 -11.83 -11.09
N TRP A 69 3.02 -11.49 -11.45
CA TRP A 69 2.41 -11.95 -12.70
C TRP A 69 3.20 -11.53 -13.94
N SER A 70 3.76 -10.32 -13.95
CA SER A 70 4.60 -9.85 -15.06
C SER A 70 5.90 -10.66 -15.18
N THR A 71 6.45 -11.11 -14.06
CA THR A 71 7.65 -11.97 -14.01
C THR A 71 7.31 -13.41 -14.42
N ASP A 72 6.08 -13.87 -14.12
CA ASP A 72 5.64 -15.22 -14.43
C ASP A 72 5.12 -15.36 -15.87
N LEU A 73 4.66 -14.26 -16.49
CA LEU A 73 4.10 -14.25 -17.85
C LEU A 73 4.99 -14.92 -18.91
N PRO A 74 6.33 -14.77 -18.92
CA PRO A 74 7.19 -15.44 -19.89
C PRO A 74 7.16 -16.97 -19.81
N TYR A 75 6.81 -17.56 -18.66
CA TYR A 75 6.67 -19.02 -18.55
C TYR A 75 5.50 -19.57 -19.37
N LEU A 76 4.52 -18.73 -19.74
CA LEU A 76 3.43 -19.13 -20.64
C LEU A 76 3.92 -19.50 -22.04
N PHE A 77 5.07 -18.96 -22.47
CA PHE A 77 5.62 -19.15 -23.81
C PHE A 77 6.85 -20.08 -23.82
N ARG A 78 7.17 -20.68 -22.67
CA ARG A 78 8.35 -21.54 -22.50
C ARG A 78 7.86 -22.99 -22.40
N ASP A 79 7.83 -23.67 -23.55
CA ASP A 79 7.64 -25.13 -23.64
C ASP A 79 8.81 -25.89 -22.98
#